data_AF-A0A426X1H0-F1
#
_entry.id   AF-A0A426X1H0-F1
#
_cell.length_a   1.000
_cell.length_b   1.000
_cell.length_c   1.000
_cell.angle_alpha   90.00
_cell.angle_beta   90.00
_cell.angle_gamma   90.00
#
_symmetry.space_group_name_H-M   'P 1'
#
loop_
_entity.id
_entity.type
_entity.pdbx_description
1 polymer ?
#
loop_
_entity_poly.entity_id
_entity_poly.type
_entity_poly.pdbx_seq_one_letter_code
_entity_poly.pdbx_strand_id
1 'polypeptide(L)'
;RSEQLDWDARLNIIVGATKGLSYLHHDCSPRIIHRDIKSSNILLHGNLESRVYYFGLAKLLEDEESHITTIVVGTFGYLAPGTSFSMHYINVLS
;
A
#
# COMPACT_ATOMS: atom_id res chain seq x y z
N ARG A 1 -21.04 -12.40 -15.73
CA ARG A 1 -19.65 -12.88 -15.96
C ARG A 1 -18.77 -11.65 -15.79
N SER A 2 -17.86 -11.58 -14.82
CA SER A 2 -16.89 -10.48 -14.80
C SER A 2 -15.99 -10.65 -16.01
N GLU A 3 -15.92 -9.64 -16.88
CA GLU A 3 -14.89 -9.61 -17.91
C GLU A 3 -13.54 -9.50 -17.18
N GLN A 4 -12.65 -10.44 -17.47
CA GLN A 4 -11.29 -10.36 -16.97
C GLN A 4 -10.62 -9.16 -17.63
N LEU A 5 -9.98 -8.32 -16.82
CA LEU A 5 -9.09 -7.29 -17.32
C LEU A 5 -8.00 -7.95 -18.17
N ASP A 6 -7.78 -7.41 -19.37
CA ASP A 6 -6.62 -7.78 -20.18
C ASP A 6 -5.31 -7.39 -19.49
N TRP A 7 -4.20 -7.80 -20.08
CA TRP A 7 -2.88 -7.57 -19.49
C TRP A 7 -2.51 -6.09 -19.43
N ASP A 8 -2.83 -5.34 -20.48
CA ASP A 8 -2.48 -3.92 -20.58
C ASP A 8 -3.25 -3.08 -19.56
N ALA A 9 -4.53 -3.38 -19.36
CA ALA A 9 -5.36 -2.81 -18.29
C ALA A 9 -4.76 -3.09 -16.92
N ARG A 10 -4.29 -4.32 -16.65
CA ARG A 10 -3.65 -4.66 -15.37
C ARG A 10 -2.36 -3.88 -15.16
N LEU A 11 -1.53 -3.76 -16.19
CA LEU A 11 -0.29 -2.98 -16.13
C LEU A 11 -0.59 -1.51 -15.82
N ASN A 12 -1.57 -0.91 -16.49
CA ASN A 12 -1.99 0.47 -16.24
C ASN A 12 -2.43 0.67 -14.78
N ILE A 13 -3.21 -0.27 -14.25
CA ILE A 13 -3.67 -0.24 -12.85
C ILE A 13 -2.50 -0.35 -11.88
N ILE A 14 -1.56 -1.28 -12.10
CA ILE A 14 -0.38 -1.47 -11.25
C ILE A 14 0.50 -0.21 -11.26
N VAL A 15 0.71 0.39 -12.43
CA VAL A 15 1.49 1.62 -12.56
C VAL A 15 0.84 2.78 -11.80
N GLY A 16 -0.48 2.97 -11.89
CA GLY A 16 -1.14 4.02 -11.12
C GLY A 16 -1.11 3.77 -9.60
N ALA A 17 -1.28 2.52 -9.17
CA ALA A 17 -1.26 2.15 -7.76
C ALA A 17 0.14 2.34 -7.15
N THR A 18 1.18 1.95 -7.88
CA THR A 18 2.59 2.13 -7.46
C THR A 18 3.00 3.60 -7.43
N LYS A 19 2.49 4.45 -8.34
CA LYS A 19 2.66 5.91 -8.25
C LYS A 19 2.05 6.48 -6.97
N GLY A 20 0.82 6.06 -6.64
CA GLY A 20 0.17 6.46 -5.38
C GLY A 20 0.98 6.01 -4.16
N LEU A 21 1.49 4.78 -4.16
CA LEU A 21 2.32 4.26 -3.06
C LEU A 21 3.66 5.00 -2.94
N SER A 22 4.31 5.28 -4.08
CA SER A 22 5.55 6.06 -4.15
C SER A 22 5.37 7.45 -3.54
N TYR A 23 4.27 8.14 -3.87
CA TYR A 23 3.95 9.44 -3.30
C TYR A 23 3.84 9.39 -1.78
N LEU A 24 3.13 8.40 -1.24
CA LEU A 24 2.97 8.23 0.21
C LEU A 24 4.31 7.99 0.92
N HIS A 25 5.22 7.25 0.30
CA HIS A 25 6.49 6.83 0.91
C HIS A 25 7.64 7.81 0.72
N HIS A 26 7.61 8.66 -0.32
CA HIS A 26 8.76 9.48 -0.70
C HIS A 26 8.46 10.97 -0.83
N ASP A 27 7.21 11.34 -1.15
CA ASP A 27 6.84 12.74 -1.41
C ASP A 27 6.04 13.35 -0.24
N CYS A 28 5.46 12.53 0.65
CA CYS A 28 4.83 12.98 1.89
C CYS A 28 5.85 13.18 3.03
N SER A 29 5.71 14.29 3.76
CA SER A 29 6.44 14.54 5.02
C SER A 29 5.43 14.92 6.12
N PRO A 30 5.30 14.12 7.20
CA PRO A 30 5.97 12.82 7.41
C PRO A 30 5.46 11.75 6.42
N ARG A 31 6.30 10.75 6.14
CA ARG A 31 5.95 9.63 5.25
C ARG A 31 4.72 8.87 5.76
N ILE A 32 3.91 8.35 4.83
CA ILE A 32 2.66 7.65 5.15
C ILE A 32 2.79 6.17 4.80
N ILE A 33 2.70 5.31 5.81
CA ILE A 33 2.71 3.85 5.65
C ILE A 33 1.27 3.34 5.62
N HIS A 34 0.79 2.84 4.49
CA HIS A 34 -0.62 2.45 4.32
C HIS A 34 -1.03 1.22 5.15
N ARG A 35 -0.13 0.22 5.25
CA ARG A 35 -0.30 -1.06 6.01
C ARG A 35 -1.48 -1.97 5.58
N ASP A 36 -2.18 -1.70 4.48
CA ASP A 36 -3.26 -2.57 3.96
C ASP A 36 -3.39 -2.46 2.44
N ILE A 37 -2.29 -2.67 1.73
CA ILE A 37 -2.29 -2.69 0.26
C ILE A 37 -2.84 -4.04 -0.22
N LYS A 38 -3.98 -3.99 -0.91
CA LYS A 38 -4.66 -5.14 -1.52
C LYS A 38 -5.53 -4.67 -2.69
N SER A 39 -5.92 -5.58 -3.57
CA SER A 39 -6.72 -5.25 -4.76
C SER A 39 -8.05 -4.56 -4.42
N SER A 40 -8.72 -4.94 -3.32
CA SER A 40 -9.98 -4.28 -2.90
C SER A 40 -9.81 -2.88 -2.34
N ASN A 41 -8.57 -2.46 -2.06
CA ASN A 41 -8.21 -1.11 -1.61
C ASN A 41 -7.59 -0.26 -2.75
N ILE A 42 -7.55 -0.78 -3.98
CA ILE A 42 -7.20 0.00 -5.17
C ILE A 42 -8.49 0.27 -5.94
N LEU A 43 -8.98 1.50 -5.84
CA LEU A 43 -10.18 1.90 -6.56
C LEU A 43 -9.83 2.26 -8.00
N LEU A 44 -10.69 1.87 -8.93
CA LEU A 44 -10.60 2.28 -10.33
C LEU A 44 -11.61 3.39 -10.57
N HIS A 45 -11.15 4.49 -11.15
CA HIS A 45 -11.99 5.56 -11.66
C HIS A 45 -12.15 5.41 -13.19
N GLY A 46 -12.78 6.40 -13.83
CA GLY A 46 -12.89 6.44 -15.29
C GLY A 46 -11.53 6.21 -15.96
N ASN A 47 -11.54 5.54 -17.11
CA ASN A 47 -10.34 5.17 -17.86
C ASN A 47 -9.36 4.24 -17.12
N LEU A 48 -9.83 3.45 -16.14
CA LEU A 48 -9.00 2.54 -15.35
C LEU A 48 -7.89 3.24 -14.55
N GLU A 49 -8.07 4.53 -14.26
CA GLU A 49 -7.17 5.28 -13.38
C GLU A 49 -7.25 4.71 -11.97
N SER A 50 -6.15 4.18 -11.45
CA SER A 50 -6.10 3.55 -10.14
C SER A 50 -5.74 4.54 -9.03
N ARG A 51 -6.41 4.40 -7.88
CA ARG A 51 -6.20 5.22 -6.69
C ARG A 51 -6.13 4.35 -5.44
N VAL A 52 -5.14 4.62 -4.60
CA VAL A 52 -4.99 3.95 -3.29
C VAL A 52 -6.08 4.46 -2.35
N TYR A 53 -6.79 3.54 -1.69
CA TYR A 53 -7.93 3.83 -0.82
C TYR A 53 -7.84 3.06 0.49
N TYR A 54 -8.64 3.48 1.48
CA TYR A 54 -8.73 2.87 2.82
C TYR A 54 -7.49 3.06 3.70
N PHE A 55 -7.27 4.30 4.13
CA PHE A 55 -6.20 4.68 5.06
C PHE A 55 -6.52 4.41 6.53
N GLY A 56 -7.55 3.61 6.85
CA GLY A 56 -7.96 3.34 8.24
C GLY A 56 -6.88 2.63 9.06
N LEU A 57 -5.94 1.96 8.40
CA LEU A 57 -4.77 1.34 9.00
C LEU A 57 -3.49 2.14 8.77
N ALA A 58 -3.53 3.31 8.14
CA ALA A 58 -2.31 4.05 7.84
C ALA A 58 -1.60 4.59 9.10
N LYS A 59 -0.29 4.81 8.99
CA LYS A 59 0.54 5.44 10.03
C LYS A 59 1.50 6.44 9.43
N LEU A 60 1.83 7.47 10.20
CA LEU A 60 2.89 8.40 9.88
C LEU A 60 4.22 7.81 10.36
N LEU A 61 5.26 7.97 9.55
CA LEU A 61 6.64 7.66 9.86
C LEU A 61 7.45 8.94 9.70
N GLU A 62 8.15 9.34 10.77
CA GLU A 62 9.02 10.51 10.73
C GLU A 62 10.16 10.29 9.73
N ASP A 63 10.63 11.38 9.12
CA ASP A 63 11.58 11.29 7.99
C ASP A 63 12.94 10.72 8.41
N GLU A 64 13.30 10.86 9.69
CA GLU A 64 14.53 10.35 10.29
C GLU A 64 14.47 8.85 10.63
N GLU A 65 13.26 8.27 10.70
CA GLU A 65 13.03 6.91 11.18
C GLU A 65 13.00 5.89 10.05
N SER A 66 13.79 4.81 10.12
CA SER A 66 13.74 3.75 9.10
C SER A 66 12.57 2.79 9.27
N HIS A 67 11.93 2.81 10.45
CA HIS A 67 10.96 1.81 10.88
C HIS A 67 9.90 2.38 11.81
N ILE A 68 8.77 1.68 11.91
CA ILE A 68 7.75 1.93 12.93
C ILE A 68 7.42 0.65 13.68
N THR A 69 7.41 0.73 15.02
CA THR A 69 6.96 -0.37 15.90
C THR A 69 5.48 -0.20 16.18
N THR A 70 4.67 -1.16 15.75
CA THR A 70 3.21 -1.08 15.85
C THR A 70 2.58 -2.46 15.96
N ILE A 71 1.29 -2.50 16.35
CA ILE A 71 0.52 -3.75 16.32
C ILE A 71 0.42 -4.28 14.89
N VAL A 72 0.41 -5.60 14.77
CA VAL A 72 0.24 -6.27 13.47
C VAL A 72 -1.19 -6.03 12.99
N VAL A 73 -1.31 -5.34 11.86
CA VAL A 73 -2.58 -5.04 11.18
C VAL A 73 -2.40 -5.22 9.68
N GLY A 74 -3.51 -5.41 8.97
CA GLY A 74 -3.53 -5.61 7.53
C GLY A 74 -4.25 -6.91 7.17
N THR A 75 -4.29 -7.20 5.88
CA THR A 75 -5.02 -8.37 5.36
C THR A 75 -4.12 -9.60 5.29
N PHE A 76 -4.55 -10.70 5.91
CA PHE A 76 -3.86 -11.98 5.83
C PHE A 76 -3.61 -12.39 4.36
N GLY A 77 -2.40 -12.85 4.05
CA GLY A 77 -1.95 -13.14 2.67
C GLY A 77 -1.33 -11.95 1.93
N TYR A 78 -1.52 -10.71 2.42
CA TYR A 78 -0.85 -9.49 1.93
C TYR A 78 0.19 -8.95 2.92
N LEU A 79 0.26 -9.55 4.11
CA LEU A 79 1.25 -9.23 5.13
C LEU A 79 2.65 -9.70 4.70
N ALA A 80 3.64 -8.82 4.86
CA ALA A 80 5.04 -9.17 4.61
C ALA A 80 5.53 -10.24 5.61
N PRO A 81 6.43 -11.16 5.24
CA PRO A 81 6.88 -12.27 6.11
C PRO A 81 7.39 -11.83 7.49
N GLY A 82 8.03 -10.66 7.57
CA GLY A 82 8.53 -10.09 8.84
C GLY A 82 7.45 -9.56 9.78
N THR A 83 6.18 -9.47 9.37
CA THR A 83 5.11 -8.84 10.18
C THR A 83 4.31 -9.82 11.06
N SER A 84 4.48 -11.14 10.91
CA SER A 84 3.55 -12.13 11.48
C SER A 84 3.82 -12.57 12.93
N PHE A 85 4.92 -12.14 13.57
CA PHE A 85 5.31 -12.63 14.90
C PHE A 85 5.59 -11.47 15.86
N SER A 86 4.56 -11.01 16.58
CA SER A 86 4.58 -10.03 17.69
C SER A 86 5.20 -8.65 17.38
N MET A 87 4.42 -7.58 17.60
CA MET A 87 4.81 -6.14 17.54
C MET A 87 6.07 -5.86 16.70
N HIS A 88 5.95 -5.80 15.37
CA HIS A 88 7.13 -5.86 14.49
C HIS A 88 7.42 -4.57 13.73
N TYR A 89 8.72 -4.37 13.50
CA TYR A 89 9.36 -3.30 12.76
C TYR A 89 8.95 -3.33 11.28
N ILE A 90 8.19 -2.34 10.81
CA ILE A 90 7.95 -2.17 9.37
C ILE A 90 9.10 -1.36 8.78
N ASN A 91 10.06 -2.02 8.12
CA ASN A 91 11.10 -1.34 7.32
C ASN A 91 10.48 -0.81 6.02
N VAL A 92 10.68 0.48 5.74
CA VAL A 92 10.11 1.16 4.55
C VAL A 92 11.10 1.16 3.37
N LEU A 93 12.17 0.36 3.45
CA LEU A 93 13.26 0.31 2.46
C LEU A 93 13.28 -0.96 1.60
N SER A 94 12.13 -1.62 1.41
CA SER A 94 12.00 -2.78 0.51
C SER A 94 11.11 -2.48 -0.69
#